data_AF-A0A952CV70-F1
#
_entry.id   AF-A0A952CV70-F1
#
_cell.length_a   1.000
_cell.length_b   1.000
_cell.length_c   1.000
_cell.angle_alpha   90.00
_cell.angle_beta   90.00
_cell.angle_gamma   90.00
#
_symmetry.space_group_name_H-M   'P 1'
#
loop_
_entity.id
_entity.type
_entity.pdbx_description
1 polymer ?
#
loop_
_entity_poly.entity_id
_entity_poly.type
_entity_poly.pdbx_seq_one_letter_code
_entity_poly.pdbx_strand_id
1 'polypeptide(L)'
;MSQTSADRSASEAAQLTPDEAVARLNKLFDSALRALGDAGKQDDACELAAQGWTLLRHAWPREGERLNGTLHYLTRTVRPRKSAAPTAEDVLLEVRHLIPAERHRLILETYLGLASGNAFVLVNDHDPKPLYYQFAAEYPGEFSWEPLEEGPEVWRVRIGRV
;
A
#
# COMPACT_ATOMS: atom_id res chain seq x y z
N MET A 1 -61.43 8.28 11.06
CA MET A 1 -60.76 7.11 11.66
C MET A 1 -60.66 6.07 10.55
N SER A 2 -59.53 5.63 10.02
CA SER A 2 -58.14 5.79 10.43
C SER A 2 -57.28 5.60 9.17
N GLN A 3 -56.55 6.64 8.76
CA GLN A 3 -55.29 6.42 8.07
C GLN A 3 -54.20 6.32 9.15
N THR A 4 -53.05 5.78 8.80
CA THR A 4 -51.83 5.65 9.62
C THR A 4 -51.69 4.31 10.36
N SER A 5 -51.33 3.27 9.60
CA SER A 5 -50.54 2.15 10.14
C SER A 5 -49.53 1.54 9.16
N ALA A 6 -49.58 1.88 7.87
CA ALA A 6 -48.63 1.37 6.87
C ALA A 6 -47.44 2.30 6.58
N ASP A 7 -47.49 3.56 7.02
CA ASP A 7 -46.51 4.58 6.62
C ASP A 7 -45.36 4.79 7.63
N ARG A 8 -45.38 4.06 8.76
CA ARG A 8 -44.29 4.11 9.76
C ARG A 8 -43.22 3.04 9.56
N SER A 9 -43.47 2.01 8.76
CA SER A 9 -42.53 0.88 8.61
C SER A 9 -41.44 1.08 7.56
N ALA A 10 -41.46 2.19 6.82
CA ALA A 10 -40.46 2.51 5.79
C ALA A 10 -39.49 3.64 6.19
N SER A 11 -39.70 4.29 7.34
CA SER A 11 -38.97 5.51 7.75
C SER A 11 -37.89 5.27 8.82
N GLU A 12 -37.43 4.03 9.00
CA GLU A 12 -36.39 3.69 9.98
C GLU A 12 -35.28 2.83 9.35
N ALA A 13 -34.98 3.07 8.07
CA ALA A 13 -33.64 2.78 7.57
C ALA A 13 -32.69 3.74 8.30
N ALA A 14 -32.14 3.30 9.43
CA ALA A 14 -31.20 4.07 10.24
C ALA A 14 -30.16 4.71 9.31
N GLN A 15 -30.20 6.04 9.21
CA GLN A 15 -29.28 6.80 8.37
C GLN A 15 -27.87 6.53 8.90
N LEU A 16 -27.04 5.87 8.10
CA LEU A 16 -25.66 5.55 8.47
C LEU A 16 -24.91 6.85 8.73
N THR A 17 -24.17 6.89 9.82
CA THR A 17 -23.18 7.94 10.02
C THR A 17 -22.09 7.85 8.94
N PRO A 18 -21.39 8.95 8.64
CA PRO A 18 -20.27 8.92 7.68
C PRO A 18 -19.23 7.84 8.02
N ASP A 19 -18.91 7.66 9.31
CA ASP A 19 -17.94 6.67 9.76
C ASP A 19 -18.42 5.24 9.49
N GLU A 20 -19.70 4.94 9.77
CA GLU A 20 -20.28 3.62 9.49
C GLU A 20 -20.37 3.36 7.98
N ALA A 21 -20.69 4.39 7.18
CA ALA A 21 -20.72 4.28 5.74
C ALA A 21 -19.32 3.96 5.18
N VAL A 22 -18.29 4.70 5.62
CA VAL A 22 -16.89 4.47 5.24
C VAL A 22 -16.43 3.08 5.66
N ALA A 23 -16.68 2.66 6.91
CA ALA A 23 -16.27 1.35 7.40
C ALA A 23 -16.92 0.20 6.60
N ARG A 24 -18.22 0.31 6.27
CA ARG A 24 -18.93 -0.71 5.49
C ARG A 24 -18.47 -0.75 4.04
N LEU A 25 -18.30 0.42 3.42
CA LEU A 25 -17.77 0.53 2.05
C LEU A 25 -16.35 -0.04 1.97
N ASN A 26 -15.48 0.31 2.92
CA ASN A 26 -14.10 -0.15 2.93
C ASN A 26 -13.99 -1.68 3.13
N LYS A 27 -14.94 -2.30 3.86
CA LYS A 27 -15.02 -3.77 3.95
C LYS A 27 -15.39 -4.42 2.61
N LEU A 28 -16.30 -3.82 1.86
CA LEU A 28 -16.64 -4.29 0.50
C LEU A 28 -15.45 -4.13 -0.43
N PHE A 29 -14.75 -3.00 -0.32
CA PHE A 29 -13.55 -2.72 -1.10
C PHE A 29 -12.43 -3.73 -0.81
N ASP A 30 -12.08 -3.99 0.47
CA ASP A 30 -11.13 -5.04 0.86
C ASP A 30 -11.49 -6.40 0.26
N SER A 31 -12.77 -6.78 0.29
CA SER A 31 -13.24 -8.05 -0.30
C SER A 31 -13.05 -8.08 -1.82
N ALA A 32 -13.37 -6.98 -2.51
CA ALA A 32 -13.20 -6.85 -3.96
C ALA A 32 -11.72 -6.89 -4.38
N LEU A 33 -10.85 -6.22 -3.63
CA LEU A 33 -9.41 -6.19 -3.86
C LEU A 33 -8.80 -7.59 -3.72
N ARG A 34 -9.19 -8.34 -2.68
CA ARG A 34 -8.77 -9.74 -2.52
C ARG A 34 -9.22 -10.61 -3.68
N ALA A 35 -10.48 -10.49 -4.10
CA ALA A 35 -10.99 -11.21 -5.26
C ALA A 35 -10.25 -10.86 -6.56
N LEU A 36 -9.86 -9.60 -6.75
CA LEU A 36 -9.01 -9.19 -7.87
C LEU A 36 -7.63 -9.85 -7.82
N GLY A 37 -7.02 -9.89 -6.63
CA GLY A 37 -5.75 -10.57 -6.39
C GLY A 37 -5.83 -12.07 -6.69
N ASP A 38 -6.86 -12.74 -6.19
CA ASP A 38 -7.11 -14.16 -6.43
C ASP A 38 -7.38 -14.46 -7.92
N ALA A 39 -7.90 -13.49 -8.66
CA ALA A 39 -8.08 -13.55 -10.12
C ALA A 39 -6.81 -13.24 -10.93
N GLY A 40 -5.65 -13.07 -10.27
CA GLY A 40 -4.36 -12.79 -10.91
C GLY A 40 -4.14 -11.32 -11.29
N LYS A 41 -5.01 -10.40 -10.86
CA LYS A 41 -4.87 -8.94 -11.05
C LYS A 41 -4.27 -8.27 -9.81
N GLN A 42 -3.19 -8.82 -9.28
CA GLN A 42 -2.59 -8.35 -8.03
C GLN A 42 -2.05 -6.92 -8.12
N ASP A 43 -1.45 -6.53 -9.25
CA ASP A 43 -0.91 -5.19 -9.42
C ASP A 43 -2.03 -4.13 -9.33
N ASP A 44 -3.12 -4.33 -10.08
CA ASP A 44 -4.31 -3.45 -10.03
C ASP A 44 -4.92 -3.41 -8.60
N ALA A 45 -4.97 -4.56 -7.91
CA ALA A 45 -5.48 -4.65 -6.54
C ALA A 45 -4.60 -3.89 -5.55
N CYS A 46 -3.28 -4.05 -5.65
CA CYS A 46 -2.31 -3.36 -4.81
C CYS A 46 -2.39 -1.84 -5.02
N GLU A 47 -2.52 -1.39 -6.27
CA GLU A 47 -2.63 0.04 -6.59
C GLU A 47 -3.89 0.65 -5.97
N LEU A 48 -5.05 0.03 -6.19
CA LEU A 48 -6.32 0.51 -5.65
C LEU A 48 -6.33 0.53 -4.10
N ALA A 49 -5.78 -0.50 -3.47
CA ALA A 49 -5.69 -0.59 -2.02
C ALA A 49 -4.73 0.46 -1.43
N ALA A 50 -3.63 0.79 -2.14
CA ALA A 50 -2.72 1.86 -1.78
C ALA A 50 -3.40 3.23 -1.81
N GLN A 51 -4.13 3.53 -2.89
CA GLN A 51 -4.88 4.76 -3.03
C GLN A 51 -5.93 4.90 -1.91
N GLY A 52 -6.66 3.81 -1.61
CA GLY A 52 -7.62 3.79 -0.51
C GLY A 52 -6.95 4.02 0.86
N TRP A 53 -5.78 3.43 1.11
CA TRP A 53 -5.03 3.66 2.34
C TRP A 53 -4.62 5.13 2.50
N THR A 54 -4.10 5.75 1.43
CA THR A 54 -3.73 7.18 1.41
C THR A 54 -4.91 8.07 1.76
N LEU A 55 -6.10 7.77 1.23
CA LEU A 55 -7.32 8.53 1.53
C LEU A 55 -7.76 8.41 2.99
N LEU A 56 -7.61 7.22 3.59
CA LEU A 56 -8.23 6.91 4.89
C LEU A 56 -7.28 7.07 6.08
N ARG A 57 -5.96 6.90 5.92
CA ARG A 57 -4.99 6.80 7.03
C ARG A 57 -4.99 7.94 8.06
N HIS A 58 -5.36 9.16 7.66
CA HIS A 58 -5.38 10.31 8.58
C HIS A 58 -6.76 10.56 9.21
N ALA A 59 -7.83 10.50 8.42
CA ALA A 59 -9.19 10.79 8.88
C ALA A 59 -9.89 9.57 9.50
N TRP A 60 -9.56 8.36 9.02
CA TRP A 60 -10.08 7.07 9.51
C TRP A 60 -8.95 6.04 9.67
N PRO A 61 -8.12 6.15 10.73
CA PRO A 61 -6.90 5.34 10.87
C PRO A 61 -7.15 3.83 10.92
N ARG A 62 -8.27 3.37 11.52
CA ARG A 62 -8.61 1.94 11.57
C ARG A 62 -8.93 1.38 10.18
N GLU A 63 -9.57 2.18 9.36
CA GLU A 63 -9.95 1.88 7.99
C GLU A 63 -8.72 1.92 7.08
N GLY A 64 -7.79 2.85 7.33
CA GLY A 64 -6.45 2.80 6.77
C GLY A 64 -5.75 1.48 7.12
N GLU A 65 -5.68 1.09 8.39
CA GLU A 65 -5.02 -0.14 8.82
C GLU A 65 -5.62 -1.40 8.17
N ARG A 66 -6.94 -1.42 7.92
CA ARG A 66 -7.57 -2.50 7.15
C ARG A 66 -6.94 -2.64 5.76
N LEU A 67 -6.81 -1.53 5.03
CA LEU A 67 -6.22 -1.55 3.69
C LEU A 67 -4.73 -1.87 3.73
N ASN A 68 -4.02 -1.47 4.78
CA ASN A 68 -2.65 -1.95 5.02
C ASN A 68 -2.61 -3.49 5.14
N GLY A 69 -3.56 -4.09 5.87
CA GLY A 69 -3.71 -5.55 5.95
C GLY A 69 -4.09 -6.21 4.61
N THR A 70 -4.97 -5.59 3.81
CA THR A 70 -5.30 -6.04 2.44
C THR A 70 -4.06 -6.06 1.56
N LEU A 71 -3.30 -4.99 1.62
CA LEU A 71 -2.05 -4.84 0.92
C LEU A 71 -1.07 -5.95 1.30
N HIS A 72 -0.93 -6.30 2.59
CA HIS A 72 -0.05 -7.40 3.03
C HIS A 72 -0.50 -8.75 2.48
N TYR A 73 -1.81 -8.98 2.40
CA TYR A 73 -2.36 -10.18 1.78
C TYR A 73 -2.01 -10.26 0.29
N LEU A 74 -2.26 -9.18 -0.45
CA LEU A 74 -2.05 -9.13 -1.90
C LEU A 74 -0.59 -9.30 -2.28
N THR A 75 0.35 -8.96 -1.39
CA THR A 75 1.79 -9.11 -1.67
C THR A 75 2.36 -10.48 -1.33
N ARG A 76 1.66 -11.36 -0.60
CA ARG A 76 2.18 -12.70 -0.24
C ARG A 76 2.32 -13.67 -1.43
N THR A 77 1.95 -13.26 -2.64
CA THR A 77 2.03 -14.11 -3.85
C THR A 77 2.54 -13.38 -5.10
N VAL A 78 3.17 -12.21 -4.96
CA VAL A 78 3.75 -11.51 -6.11
C VAL A 78 4.91 -12.34 -6.66
N ARG A 79 4.70 -12.98 -7.81
CA ARG A 79 5.82 -13.34 -8.68
C ARG A 79 6.37 -12.05 -9.27
N PRO A 80 7.68 -11.78 -9.17
CA PRO A 80 8.25 -10.59 -9.74
C PRO A 80 8.02 -10.59 -11.25
N ARG A 81 7.52 -9.46 -11.77
CA ARG A 81 7.68 -9.14 -13.18
C ARG A 81 9.19 -9.01 -13.37
N LYS A 82 9.79 -9.86 -14.22
CA LYS A 82 11.24 -9.90 -14.43
C LYS A 82 11.66 -8.62 -15.16
N SER A 83 11.95 -7.55 -14.44
CA SER A 83 12.83 -6.47 -14.89
C SER A 83 14.29 -6.89 -14.69
N ALA A 84 15.19 -6.16 -15.35
CA ALA A 84 16.60 -6.52 -15.52
C ALA A 84 17.27 -6.88 -14.20
N ALA A 85 18.15 -7.89 -14.24
CA ALA A 85 18.90 -8.32 -13.06
C ALA A 85 19.61 -7.13 -12.40
N PRO A 86 19.71 -7.10 -11.05
CA PRO A 86 20.52 -6.11 -10.36
C PRO A 86 21.90 -6.09 -11.00
N THR A 87 22.34 -4.91 -11.40
CA THR A 87 23.69 -4.76 -11.95
C THR A 87 24.67 -4.77 -10.79
N ALA A 88 25.92 -5.17 -11.03
CA ALA A 88 26.95 -5.21 -9.99
C ALA A 88 27.27 -3.83 -9.36
N GLU A 89 26.60 -2.75 -9.82
CA GLU A 89 26.83 -1.37 -9.41
C GLU A 89 25.74 -0.78 -8.49
N ASP A 90 24.63 -1.50 -8.22
CA ASP A 90 23.57 -0.95 -7.37
C ASP A 90 24.10 -0.73 -5.94
N VAL A 91 24.07 0.53 -5.47
CA VAL A 91 24.58 0.91 -4.15
C VAL A 91 23.68 0.35 -3.05
N LEU A 92 24.29 -0.14 -1.98
CA LEU A 92 23.60 -0.74 -0.84
C LEU A 92 23.32 0.33 0.23
N LEU A 93 22.05 0.66 0.45
CA LEU A 93 21.58 1.62 1.44
C LEU A 93 21.09 0.88 2.69
N GLU A 94 21.99 0.72 3.65
CA GLU A 94 21.70 0.07 4.93
C GLU A 94 21.14 1.08 5.94
N VAL A 95 19.88 0.93 6.37
CA VAL A 95 19.22 1.94 7.22
C VAL A 95 18.84 1.44 8.61
N ARG A 96 19.08 0.16 8.91
CA ARG A 96 18.73 -0.47 10.21
C ARG A 96 19.31 0.23 11.43
N HIS A 97 20.45 0.91 11.25
CA HIS A 97 21.15 1.62 12.32
C HIS A 97 20.64 3.05 12.56
N LEU A 98 19.77 3.58 11.70
CA LEU A 98 19.25 4.95 11.78
C LEU A 98 17.94 5.00 12.57
N ILE A 99 17.56 6.18 13.07
CA ILE A 99 16.23 6.38 13.67
C ILE A 99 15.14 6.55 12.59
N PRO A 100 13.87 6.24 12.87
CA PRO A 100 12.80 6.22 11.85
C PRO A 100 12.70 7.47 10.97
N ALA A 101 12.83 8.67 11.57
CA ALA A 101 12.76 9.93 10.83
C ALA A 101 13.94 10.12 9.86
N GLU A 102 15.15 9.71 10.25
CA GLU A 102 16.34 9.78 9.41
C GLU A 102 16.31 8.77 8.27
N ARG A 103 15.79 7.56 8.53
CA ARG A 103 15.60 6.51 7.52
C ARG A 103 14.78 7.04 6.35
N HIS A 104 13.56 7.52 6.62
CA HIS A 104 12.65 8.00 5.58
C HIS A 104 13.28 9.13 4.75
N ARG A 105 13.88 10.12 5.43
CA ARG A 105 14.56 11.24 4.75
C ARG A 105 15.66 10.74 3.82
N LEU A 106 16.56 9.90 4.32
CA LEU A 106 17.70 9.40 3.54
C LEU A 106 17.27 8.55 2.34
N ILE A 107 16.24 7.71 2.51
CA ILE A 107 15.76 6.85 1.42
C ILE A 107 15.15 7.69 0.29
N LEU A 108 14.35 8.70 0.62
CA LEU A 108 13.75 9.60 -0.36
C LEU A 108 14.80 10.50 -1.03
N GLU A 109 15.75 11.06 -0.26
CA GLU A 109 16.87 11.83 -0.81
C GLU A 109 17.70 10.99 -1.78
N THR A 110 18.00 9.73 -1.42
CA THR A 110 18.75 8.80 -2.29
C THR A 110 18.00 8.55 -3.59
N TYR A 111 16.69 8.30 -3.52
CA TYR A 111 15.85 8.09 -4.71
C TYR A 111 15.79 9.32 -5.62
N LEU A 112 15.52 10.51 -5.05
CA LEU A 112 15.42 11.75 -5.82
C LEU A 112 16.74 12.14 -6.51
N GLY A 113 17.88 11.69 -5.96
CA GLY A 113 19.20 11.85 -6.54
C GLY A 113 19.53 10.88 -7.68
N LEU A 114 18.70 9.85 -7.94
CA LEU A 114 18.95 8.89 -9.02
C LEU A 114 18.73 9.52 -10.40
N ALA A 115 19.60 9.16 -11.35
CA ALA A 115 19.29 9.27 -12.77
C ALA A 115 18.23 8.22 -13.17
N SER A 116 17.41 8.51 -14.18
CA SER A 116 16.49 7.52 -14.76
C SER A 116 17.29 6.30 -15.27
N GLY A 117 16.79 5.11 -14.99
CA GLY A 117 17.44 3.82 -15.22
C GLY A 117 18.31 3.31 -14.07
N ASN A 118 18.66 4.15 -13.08
CA ASN A 118 19.50 3.74 -11.95
C ASN A 118 18.66 3.28 -10.76
N ALA A 119 19.28 2.52 -9.85
CA ALA A 119 18.66 2.03 -8.63
C ALA A 119 19.65 1.89 -7.47
N PHE A 120 19.11 1.65 -6.28
CA PHE A 120 19.85 1.24 -5.09
C PHE A 120 19.11 0.10 -4.38
N VAL A 121 19.82 -0.64 -3.52
CA VAL A 121 19.25 -1.69 -2.68
C VAL A 121 19.06 -1.16 -1.27
N LEU A 122 17.82 -0.97 -0.85
CA LEU A 122 17.46 -0.68 0.54
C LEU A 122 17.59 -1.94 1.39
N VAL A 123 18.23 -1.82 2.55
CA VAL A 123 18.24 -2.85 3.59
C VAL A 123 17.61 -2.31 4.87
N ASN A 124 16.52 -2.95 5.30
CA ASN A 124 15.67 -2.51 6.41
C ASN A 124 15.46 -3.64 7.44
N ASP A 125 15.07 -3.27 8.67
CA ASP A 125 14.81 -4.21 9.79
C ASP A 125 13.34 -4.66 9.85
N HIS A 126 12.48 -4.07 9.02
CA HIS A 126 11.07 -4.42 8.88
C HIS A 126 10.63 -4.28 7.43
N ASP A 127 9.42 -4.78 7.14
CA ASP A 127 8.81 -4.70 5.82
C ASP A 127 8.71 -3.22 5.35
N PRO A 128 9.38 -2.82 4.26
CA PRO A 128 9.36 -1.44 3.74
C PRO A 128 8.06 -1.11 2.99
N LYS A 129 7.03 -1.94 3.10
CA LYS A 129 5.75 -1.75 2.44
C LYS A 129 5.04 -0.40 2.66
N PRO A 130 5.05 0.24 3.84
CA PRO A 130 4.53 1.60 3.97
C PRO A 130 5.25 2.60 3.06
N LEU A 131 6.55 2.40 2.85
CA LEU A 131 7.36 3.20 1.94
C LEU A 131 7.00 2.92 0.48
N TYR A 132 6.75 1.65 0.10
CA TYR A 132 6.24 1.34 -1.24
C TYR A 132 4.98 2.14 -1.58
N TYR A 133 4.02 2.24 -0.65
CA TYR A 133 2.80 3.01 -0.90
C TYR A 133 3.03 4.50 -0.96
N GLN A 134 3.98 5.03 -0.18
CA GLN A 134 4.40 6.41 -0.33
C GLN A 134 4.94 6.66 -1.75
N PHE A 135 5.81 5.78 -2.26
CA PHE A 135 6.33 5.89 -3.62
C PHE A 135 5.24 5.75 -4.69
N ALA A 136 4.33 4.79 -4.52
CA ALA A 136 3.20 4.59 -5.43
C ALA A 136 2.29 5.82 -5.51
N ALA A 137 2.14 6.54 -4.41
CA ALA A 137 1.33 7.76 -4.35
C ALA A 137 2.07 8.99 -4.89
N GLU A 138 3.37 9.14 -4.59
CA GLU A 138 4.14 10.34 -4.94
C GLU A 138 4.80 10.28 -6.33
N TYR A 139 5.12 9.09 -6.83
CA TYR A 139 5.90 8.88 -8.06
C TYR A 139 5.23 7.84 -9.01
N PRO A 140 3.93 7.94 -9.33
CA PRO A 140 3.23 6.92 -10.10
C PRO A 140 3.87 6.73 -11.48
N GLY A 141 4.33 5.49 -11.76
CA GLY A 141 4.98 5.14 -13.03
C GLY A 141 6.42 5.65 -13.19
N GLU A 142 6.98 6.34 -12.19
CA GLU A 142 8.33 6.91 -12.22
C GLU A 142 9.36 6.10 -11.40
N PHE A 143 8.92 5.09 -10.65
CA PHE A 143 9.80 4.24 -9.85
C PHE A 143 9.60 2.75 -10.14
N SER A 144 10.63 1.97 -9.85
CA SER A 144 10.58 0.51 -9.77
C SER A 144 10.80 0.03 -8.34
N TRP A 145 10.20 -1.11 -8.00
CA TRP A 145 10.27 -1.72 -6.67
C TRP A 145 10.41 -3.23 -6.81
N GLU A 146 11.59 -3.76 -6.52
CA GLU A 146 11.93 -5.17 -6.73
C GLU A 146 12.35 -5.79 -5.39
N PRO A 147 11.49 -6.60 -4.75
CA PRO A 147 11.86 -7.31 -3.52
C PRO A 147 13.03 -8.26 -3.79
N LEU A 148 14.04 -8.23 -2.92
CA LEU A 148 15.23 -9.08 -3.00
C LEU A 148 15.33 -10.07 -1.83
N GLU A 149 14.90 -9.66 -0.64
CA GLU A 149 14.90 -10.50 0.56
C GLU A 149 13.72 -10.11 1.44
N GLU A 150 12.98 -11.11 1.89
CA GLU A 150 11.90 -10.96 2.86
C GLU A 150 12.41 -11.48 4.20
N GLY A 151 12.05 -10.79 5.30
CA GLY A 151 12.58 -11.03 6.65
C GLY A 151 12.32 -12.43 7.23
N PRO A 152 12.56 -12.64 8.54
CA PRO A 152 12.40 -11.66 9.62
C PRO A 152 13.66 -10.88 10.03
N GLU A 153 14.86 -11.34 9.64
CA GLU A 153 16.11 -10.72 10.09
C GLU A 153 16.51 -9.49 9.26
N VAL A 154 16.22 -9.54 7.95
CA VAL A 154 16.59 -8.51 6.99
C VAL A 154 15.52 -8.42 5.91
N TRP A 155 15.14 -7.20 5.56
CA TRP A 155 14.32 -6.92 4.39
C TRP A 155 15.16 -6.19 3.36
N ARG A 156 15.22 -6.70 2.12
CA ARG A 156 15.91 -6.04 1.02
C ARG A 156 14.96 -5.77 -0.13
N VAL A 157 15.02 -4.55 -0.66
CA VAL A 157 14.30 -4.16 -1.87
C VAL A 157 15.21 -3.29 -2.73
N ARG A 158 15.20 -3.53 -4.04
CA ARG A 158 15.81 -2.65 -5.02
C ARG A 158 14.79 -1.60 -5.47
N ILE A 159 15.15 -0.34 -5.29
CA ILE A 159 14.32 0.82 -5.62
C ILE A 159 15.01 1.56 -6.75
N GLY A 160 14.34 1.68 -7.89
CA GLY A 160 14.89 2.32 -9.08
C GLY A 160 14.05 3.50 -9.54
N ARG A 161 14.66 4.39 -10.33
CA ARG A 161 13.97 5.45 -11.06
C ARG A 161 13.79 5.03 -12.50
N VAL A 162 12.56 5.11 -13.02
CA VAL A 162 12.20 4.73 -14.40
C VAL A 162 12.45 5.91 -15.33
#